data_AF-A0A533SKN9-F1
#
_entry.id   AF-A0A533SKN9-F1
#
_cell.length_a   1.000
_cell.length_b   1.000
_cell.length_c   1.000
_cell.angle_alpha   90.00
_cell.angle_beta   90.00
_cell.angle_gamma   90.00
#
_symmetry.space_group_name_H-M   'P 1'
#
loop_
_entity.id
_entity.type
_entity.pdbx_description
1 polymer ?
#
loop_
_entity_poly.entity_id
_entity_poly.type
_entity_poly.pdbx_seq_one_letter_code
_entity_poly.pdbx_strand_id
1 'polypeptide(L)'
;SRRYSIPMIDGGIVGYRGRIQVYVPPEMPCPLCTYPSAEYGRIAGLRNPCDGPAEETKVPSLPTTISLVSSIQCQEATKLIVGYQSYLKNGTWPKETGEPLKGILMIDLQYNRYSLMDVKRNKNCIVCGDNGLVQKPVSILAIPTKNLHDSTSQLHQTVAHEMRLTEQQIMLFSQRRNKTERIEKKQSLRRLQLGAGSIITVVAQDGSDYTEAIVRLSGS
;
A
#
# COMPACT_ATOMS: atom_id res chain seq x y z
N SER A 1 2.26 0.98 0.22
CA SER A 1 1.30 -0.11 0.56
C SER A 1 0.70 0.06 1.95
N ARG A 2 1.48 0.01 3.06
CA ARG A 2 0.94 0.11 4.44
C ARG A 2 0.12 1.36 4.72
N ARG A 3 0.64 2.53 4.29
CA ARG A 3 0.00 3.83 4.49
C ARG A 3 -1.45 3.87 3.99
N TYR A 4 -1.74 3.17 2.90
CA TYR A 4 -3.06 3.14 2.26
C TYR A 4 -3.80 1.82 2.50
N SER A 5 -3.34 0.99 3.46
CA SER A 5 -3.91 -0.33 3.74
C SER A 5 -4.04 -1.24 2.50
N ILE A 6 -3.10 -1.14 1.57
CA ILE A 6 -3.05 -1.95 0.35
C ILE A 6 -2.21 -3.20 0.61
N PRO A 7 -2.78 -4.42 0.46
CA PRO A 7 -2.03 -5.67 0.50
C PRO A 7 -0.96 -5.74 -0.58
N MET A 8 0.08 -6.51 -0.35
CA MET A 8 1.17 -6.69 -1.31
C MET A 8 1.65 -8.13 -1.29
N ILE A 9 2.04 -8.64 -2.46
CA ILE A 9 2.65 -9.94 -2.59
C ILE A 9 4.00 -9.72 -3.24
N ASP A 10 5.04 -10.17 -2.57
CA ASP A 10 6.42 -10.04 -3.01
C ASP A 10 7.00 -11.42 -3.32
N GLY A 11 7.78 -11.50 -4.39
CA GLY A 11 8.37 -12.73 -4.89
C GLY A 11 9.79 -12.45 -5.34
N GLY A 12 10.71 -13.33 -4.98
CA GLY A 12 12.11 -13.21 -5.36
C GLY A 12 12.67 -14.55 -5.82
N ILE A 13 13.61 -14.52 -6.76
CA ILE A 13 14.28 -15.72 -7.28
C ILE A 13 15.79 -15.52 -7.37
N VAL A 14 16.53 -16.60 -7.14
CA VAL A 14 17.97 -16.72 -7.42
C VAL A 14 18.24 -18.17 -7.83
N GLY A 15 18.43 -18.43 -9.12
CA GLY A 15 18.65 -19.77 -9.65
C GLY A 15 17.50 -20.73 -9.31
N TYR A 16 17.80 -21.80 -8.57
CA TYR A 16 16.81 -22.78 -8.08
C TYR A 16 16.05 -22.35 -6.82
N ARG A 17 16.41 -21.20 -6.23
CA ARG A 17 15.80 -20.71 -4.99
C ARG A 17 14.73 -19.67 -5.28
N GLY A 18 13.62 -19.76 -4.57
CA GLY A 18 12.53 -18.80 -4.61
C GLY A 18 12.13 -18.35 -3.20
N ARG A 19 11.55 -17.17 -3.10
CA ARG A 19 10.86 -16.70 -1.90
C ARG A 19 9.52 -16.07 -2.27
N ILE A 20 8.49 -16.30 -1.47
CA ILE A 20 7.20 -15.61 -1.55
C ILE A 20 6.85 -15.05 -0.18
N GLN A 21 6.41 -13.81 -0.12
CA GLN A 21 5.91 -13.17 1.09
C GLN A 21 4.63 -12.41 0.79
N VAL A 22 3.60 -12.63 1.60
CA VAL A 22 2.36 -11.87 1.54
C VAL A 22 2.33 -10.88 2.69
N TYR A 23 1.87 -9.68 2.39
CA TYR A 23 1.74 -8.58 3.33
C TYR A 23 0.30 -8.05 3.33
N VAL A 24 -0.38 -8.20 4.46
CA VAL A 24 -1.74 -7.67 4.67
C VAL A 24 -1.74 -6.68 5.84
N PRO A 25 -1.81 -5.36 5.58
CA PRO A 25 -2.01 -4.37 6.64
C PRO A 25 -3.36 -4.56 7.37
N PRO A 26 -3.47 -4.14 8.64
CA PRO A 26 -2.42 -3.59 9.50
C PRO A 26 -1.63 -4.66 10.28
N GLU A 27 -2.11 -5.90 10.33
CA GLU A 27 -1.63 -6.92 11.26
C GLU A 27 -0.30 -7.55 10.84
N MET A 28 -0.11 -7.81 9.55
CA MET A 28 1.07 -8.52 9.07
C MET A 28 2.34 -7.64 9.12
N PRO A 29 3.53 -8.26 9.31
CA PRO A 29 4.81 -7.57 9.23
C PRO A 29 5.06 -7.00 7.83
N CYS A 30 5.50 -5.75 7.73
CA CYS A 30 5.87 -5.17 6.45
C CYS A 30 7.15 -5.83 5.90
N PRO A 31 7.47 -5.68 4.60
CA PRO A 31 8.69 -6.25 4.00
C PRO A 31 9.97 -5.84 4.71
N LEU A 32 9.99 -4.68 5.36
CA LEU A 32 11.17 -4.16 6.07
C LEU A 32 11.37 -4.79 7.46
N CYS A 33 10.37 -5.51 8.00
CA CYS A 33 10.49 -6.19 9.30
C CYS A 33 11.50 -7.35 9.28
N THR A 34 11.81 -7.89 8.10
CA THR A 34 12.75 -9.00 7.94
C THR A 34 14.20 -8.52 7.96
N TYR A 35 14.42 -7.21 7.85
CA TYR A 35 15.74 -6.61 7.82
C TYR A 35 16.13 -6.06 9.20
N PRO A 36 17.39 -6.27 9.63
CA PRO A 36 17.94 -5.59 10.79
C PRO A 36 17.90 -4.07 10.62
N SER A 37 17.65 -3.33 11.70
CA SER A 37 17.60 -1.86 11.68
C SER A 37 18.89 -1.21 11.18
N ALA A 38 20.04 -1.85 11.43
CA ALA A 38 21.34 -1.40 10.94
C ALA A 38 21.43 -1.35 9.40
N GLU A 39 20.61 -2.12 8.68
CA GLU A 39 20.62 -2.15 7.22
C GLU A 39 19.68 -1.12 6.57
N TYR A 40 18.86 -0.41 7.35
CA TYR A 40 17.86 0.51 6.80
C TYR A 40 18.48 1.65 5.99
N GLY A 41 19.65 2.16 6.40
CA GLY A 41 20.39 3.17 5.63
C GLY A 41 20.76 2.67 4.24
N ARG A 42 21.33 1.46 4.15
CA ARG A 42 21.68 0.81 2.89
C ARG A 42 20.45 0.61 2.00
N ILE A 43 19.34 0.15 2.57
CA ILE A 43 18.07 -0.07 1.85
C ILE A 43 17.48 1.26 1.35
N ALA A 44 17.64 2.34 2.10
CA ALA A 44 17.25 3.69 1.71
C ALA A 44 18.20 4.32 0.67
N GLY A 45 19.23 3.60 0.21
CA GLY A 45 20.20 4.10 -0.76
C GLY A 45 21.29 4.98 -0.16
N LEU A 46 21.38 5.08 1.17
CA LEU A 46 22.50 5.73 1.85
C LEU A 46 23.70 4.77 1.75
N ARG A 47 24.58 5.04 0.79
CA ARG A 47 25.85 4.34 0.62
C ARG A 47 26.98 5.15 1.25
N ASN A 48 28.02 4.46 1.70
CA ASN A 48 29.23 5.15 2.07
C ASN A 48 29.85 5.74 0.79
N PRO A 49 30.16 7.04 0.74
CA PRO A 49 30.80 7.66 -0.42
C PRO A 49 32.14 7.03 -0.82
N CYS A 50 32.78 6.30 0.11
CA CYS A 50 34.02 5.57 -0.12
C CYS A 50 33.82 4.15 -0.68
N ASP A 51 32.58 3.66 -0.79
CA ASP A 51 32.31 2.36 -1.41
C ASP A 51 32.59 2.42 -2.91
N GLY A 52 33.21 1.38 -3.44
CA GLY A 52 33.44 1.25 -4.89
C GLY A 52 32.13 1.25 -5.69
N PRO A 53 32.21 1.48 -7.02
CA PRO A 53 31.03 1.45 -7.88
C PRO A 53 30.27 0.13 -7.73
N ALA A 54 28.94 0.19 -7.71
CA ALA A 54 28.11 -1.01 -7.67
C ALA A 54 28.35 -1.81 -8.96
N GLU A 55 28.95 -2.98 -8.84
CA GLU A 55 28.95 -3.93 -9.96
C GLU A 55 27.54 -4.51 -10.15
N GLU A 56 27.07 -4.53 -11.39
CA GLU A 56 25.84 -5.23 -11.75
C GLU A 56 26.04 -6.74 -11.57
N THR A 57 25.60 -7.25 -10.44
CA THR A 57 25.65 -8.68 -10.15
C THR A 57 24.61 -9.41 -11.00
N LYS A 58 25.06 -10.24 -11.93
CA LYS A 58 24.16 -11.09 -12.73
C LYS A 58 23.52 -12.16 -11.82
N VAL A 59 22.20 -12.16 -11.76
CA VAL A 59 21.43 -13.15 -10.99
C VAL A 59 20.98 -14.27 -11.93
N PRO A 60 21.30 -15.55 -11.65
CA PRO A 60 20.83 -16.66 -12.48
C PRO A 60 19.30 -16.75 -12.43
N SER A 61 18.69 -16.91 -13.59
CA SER A 61 17.23 -16.94 -13.75
C SER A 61 16.81 -18.22 -14.47
N LEU A 62 15.96 -19.02 -13.84
CA LEU A 62 15.49 -20.30 -14.37
C LEU A 62 13.97 -20.25 -14.58
N PRO A 63 13.46 -20.58 -15.79
CA PRO A 63 12.03 -20.53 -16.08
C PRO A 63 11.17 -21.34 -15.11
N THR A 64 11.67 -22.49 -14.65
CA THR A 64 10.98 -23.34 -13.67
C THR A 64 10.75 -22.63 -12.34
N THR A 65 11.79 -22.00 -11.79
CA THR A 65 11.69 -21.25 -10.52
C THR A 65 10.77 -20.04 -10.68
N ILE A 66 10.87 -19.30 -11.80
CA ILE A 66 9.99 -18.18 -12.10
C ILE A 66 8.53 -18.64 -12.13
N SER A 67 8.24 -19.71 -12.87
CA SER A 67 6.88 -20.21 -13.09
C SER A 67 6.25 -20.67 -11.78
N LEU A 68 7.03 -21.32 -10.92
CA LEU A 68 6.56 -21.76 -9.61
C LEU A 68 6.25 -20.57 -8.69
N VAL A 69 7.20 -19.62 -8.56
CA VAL A 69 7.03 -18.44 -7.70
C VAL A 69 5.85 -17.60 -8.17
N SER A 70 5.73 -17.32 -9.46
CA SER A 70 4.64 -16.52 -10.01
C SER A 70 3.28 -17.20 -9.85
N SER A 71 3.20 -18.53 -10.00
CA SER A 71 1.95 -19.29 -9.79
C SER A 71 1.44 -19.14 -8.35
N ILE A 72 2.35 -19.23 -7.36
CA ILE A 72 2.00 -19.04 -5.95
C ILE A 72 1.58 -17.58 -5.70
N GLN A 73 2.31 -16.60 -6.26
CA GLN A 73 1.92 -15.20 -6.13
C GLN A 73 0.52 -14.93 -6.71
N CYS A 74 0.19 -15.51 -7.85
CA CYS A 74 -1.16 -15.41 -8.45
C CYS A 74 -2.23 -16.02 -7.54
N GLN A 75 -1.96 -17.19 -6.94
CA GLN A 75 -2.88 -17.82 -6.00
C GLN A 75 -3.15 -16.92 -4.79
N GLU A 76 -2.10 -16.36 -4.19
CA GLU A 76 -2.22 -15.43 -3.08
C GLU A 76 -2.96 -14.14 -3.50
N ALA A 77 -2.76 -13.66 -4.73
CA ALA A 77 -3.45 -12.49 -5.25
C ALA A 77 -4.95 -12.75 -5.35
N THR A 78 -5.36 -13.93 -5.84
CA THR A 78 -6.77 -14.34 -5.90
C THR A 78 -7.40 -14.36 -4.50
N LYS A 79 -6.72 -14.91 -3.49
CA LYS A 79 -7.20 -14.90 -2.10
C LYS A 79 -7.46 -13.48 -1.60
N LEU A 80 -6.53 -12.55 -1.87
CA LEU A 80 -6.67 -11.16 -1.47
C LEU A 80 -7.81 -10.45 -2.21
N ILE A 81 -7.90 -10.61 -3.53
CA ILE A 81 -8.92 -9.95 -4.35
C ILE A 81 -10.33 -10.36 -3.90
N VAL A 82 -10.53 -11.65 -3.65
CA VAL A 82 -11.85 -12.19 -3.29
C VAL A 82 -12.13 -12.04 -1.79
N GLY A 83 -11.14 -12.24 -0.93
CA GLY A 83 -11.34 -12.36 0.52
C GLY A 83 -11.07 -11.10 1.34
N TYR A 84 -10.24 -10.17 0.86
CA TYR A 84 -9.74 -9.08 1.71
C TYR A 84 -10.84 -8.12 2.19
N GLN A 85 -11.82 -7.80 1.34
CA GLN A 85 -12.97 -6.97 1.74
C GLN A 85 -13.82 -7.64 2.83
N SER A 86 -13.98 -8.96 2.77
CA SER A 86 -14.69 -9.73 3.81
C SER A 86 -13.89 -9.74 5.11
N TYR A 87 -12.58 -9.96 5.02
CA TYR A 87 -11.69 -9.90 6.19
C TYR A 87 -11.71 -8.53 6.86
N LEU A 88 -11.68 -7.42 6.11
CA LEU A 88 -11.76 -6.07 6.69
C LEU A 88 -13.08 -5.81 7.43
N LYS A 89 -14.18 -6.44 7.02
CA LYS A 89 -15.51 -6.28 7.65
C LYS A 89 -15.69 -7.20 8.85
N ASN A 90 -15.23 -8.45 8.74
CA ASN A 90 -15.57 -9.53 9.67
C ASN A 90 -14.40 -9.94 10.58
N GLY A 91 -13.18 -9.50 10.28
CA GLY A 91 -11.95 -9.90 10.98
C GLY A 91 -11.47 -11.32 10.65
N THR A 92 -12.18 -12.07 9.80
CA THR A 92 -11.87 -13.46 9.46
C THR A 92 -11.84 -13.68 7.95
N TRP A 93 -10.90 -14.48 7.46
CA TRP A 93 -10.83 -14.86 6.05
C TRP A 93 -11.97 -15.80 5.64
N PRO A 94 -12.55 -15.66 4.44
CA PRO A 94 -13.54 -16.62 3.93
C PRO A 94 -12.95 -18.02 3.85
N LYS A 95 -13.76 -19.03 4.18
CA LYS A 95 -13.32 -20.44 4.17
C LYS A 95 -13.03 -20.93 2.75
N GLU A 96 -13.75 -20.37 1.78
CA GLU A 96 -13.69 -20.73 0.36
C GLU A 96 -12.37 -20.29 -0.27
N THR A 97 -11.84 -19.13 0.11
CA THR A 97 -10.55 -18.63 -0.37
C THR A 97 -9.38 -19.08 0.50
N GLY A 98 -9.63 -19.30 1.79
CA GLY A 98 -8.60 -19.53 2.79
C GLY A 98 -7.84 -18.26 3.16
N GLU A 99 -6.98 -18.40 4.18
CA GLU A 99 -6.10 -17.34 4.64
C GLU A 99 -4.86 -17.20 3.71
N PRO A 100 -4.41 -15.98 3.41
CA PRO A 100 -3.17 -15.76 2.70
C PRO A 100 -1.95 -16.27 3.48
N LEU A 101 -0.87 -16.56 2.77
CA LEU A 101 0.40 -17.01 3.33
C LEU A 101 0.86 -16.10 4.48
N LYS A 102 1.11 -16.69 5.66
CA LYS A 102 1.72 -16.01 6.81
C LYS A 102 3.22 -16.28 6.85
N GLY A 103 4.03 -15.22 6.88
CA GLY A 103 5.48 -15.33 6.90
C GLY A 103 6.10 -15.36 5.50
N ILE A 104 7.24 -16.05 5.36
CA ILE A 104 7.97 -16.19 4.09
C ILE A 104 8.03 -17.66 3.71
N LEU A 105 7.51 -17.98 2.53
CA LEU A 105 7.72 -19.29 1.91
C LEU A 105 9.06 -19.27 1.18
N MET A 106 10.01 -20.05 1.66
CA MET A 106 11.30 -20.31 1.02
C MET A 106 11.21 -21.60 0.22
N ILE A 107 11.67 -21.55 -1.03
CA ILE A 107 11.65 -22.66 -1.98
C ILE A 107 13.07 -22.93 -2.43
N ASP A 108 13.50 -24.18 -2.40
CA ASP A 108 14.77 -24.64 -2.95
C ASP A 108 14.53 -25.86 -3.86
N LEU A 109 14.51 -25.61 -5.17
CA LEU A 109 14.27 -26.64 -6.18
C LEU A 109 15.49 -27.53 -6.45
N GLN A 110 16.68 -27.15 -5.99
CA GLN A 110 17.85 -28.02 -6.11
C GLN A 110 17.67 -29.27 -5.25
N TYR A 111 17.03 -29.11 -4.08
CA TYR A 111 16.81 -30.18 -3.12
C TYR A 111 15.31 -30.52 -2.91
N ASN A 112 14.42 -29.92 -3.70
CA ASN A 112 12.96 -30.03 -3.56
C ASN A 112 12.46 -29.72 -2.14
N ARG A 113 13.00 -28.66 -1.52
CA ARG A 113 12.66 -28.25 -0.15
C ARG A 113 11.77 -27.01 -0.16
N TYR A 114 10.78 -27.02 0.73
CA TYR A 114 9.85 -25.92 0.94
C TYR A 114 9.77 -25.66 2.44
N SER A 115 10.07 -24.43 2.85
CA SER A 115 10.10 -24.05 4.27
C SER A 115 9.31 -22.78 4.48
N LEU A 116 8.36 -22.81 5.42
CA LEU A 116 7.65 -21.62 5.86
C LEU A 116 8.38 -21.02 7.06
N MET A 117 8.80 -19.77 6.97
CA MET A 117 9.43 -19.04 8.05
C MET A 117 8.46 -18.00 8.61
N ASP A 118 8.16 -18.11 9.90
CA ASP A 118 7.36 -17.10 10.58
C ASP A 118 8.12 -15.78 10.67
N VAL A 119 7.45 -14.70 10.26
CA VAL A 119 7.96 -13.33 10.42
C VAL A 119 7.05 -12.62 11.40
N LYS A 120 7.65 -12.06 12.46
CA LYS A 120 6.93 -11.23 13.42
C LYS A 120 7.12 -9.76 13.10
N ARG A 121 6.11 -8.94 13.40
CA ARG A 121 6.21 -7.49 13.30
C ARG A 121 7.30 -7.00 14.26
N ASN A 122 8.30 -6.33 13.71
CA ASN A 122 9.33 -5.69 14.51
C ASN A 122 8.79 -4.36 15.07
N LYS A 123 8.68 -4.26 16.40
CA LYS A 123 8.22 -3.05 17.10
C LYS A 123 9.11 -1.82 16.85
N ASN A 124 10.37 -2.06 16.51
CA ASN A 124 11.36 -1.00 16.19
C ASN A 124 11.49 -0.76 14.68
N CYS A 125 10.60 -1.31 13.84
CA CYS A 125 10.64 -1.08 12.41
C CYS A 125 10.38 0.40 12.08
N ILE A 126 11.20 1.02 11.25
CA ILE A 126 11.04 2.43 10.83
C ILE A 126 9.74 2.67 10.05
N VAL A 127 9.14 1.63 9.46
CA VAL A 127 7.87 1.77 8.71
C VAL A 127 6.67 1.47 9.58
N CYS A 128 6.63 0.28 10.19
CA CYS A 128 5.46 -0.23 10.90
C CYS A 128 5.68 -0.49 12.38
N GLY A 129 6.81 -0.09 12.95
CA GLY A 129 7.03 -0.15 14.38
C GLY A 129 6.09 0.75 15.15
N ASP A 130 6.17 0.72 16.47
CA ASP A 130 5.31 1.51 17.35
C ASP A 130 5.57 3.02 17.15
N ASN A 131 6.82 3.38 16.86
CA ASN A 131 7.25 4.73 16.48
C ASN A 131 7.59 4.86 14.99
N GLY A 132 7.05 3.98 14.14
CA GLY A 132 7.33 4.00 12.70
C GLY A 132 6.70 5.19 11.97
N LEU A 133 7.14 5.46 10.74
CA LEU A 133 6.62 6.54 9.88
C LEU A 133 5.14 6.38 9.53
N VAL A 134 4.60 5.15 9.60
CA VAL A 134 3.22 4.84 9.23
C VAL A 134 2.51 4.25 10.44
N GLN A 135 2.26 5.09 11.45
CA GLN A 135 1.52 4.70 12.66
C GLN A 135 0.03 4.54 12.40
N LYS A 136 -0.57 5.50 11.68
CA LYS A 136 -2.00 5.52 11.34
C LYS A 136 -2.17 5.35 9.83
N PRO A 137 -3.04 4.44 9.37
CA PRO A 137 -3.39 4.37 7.96
C PRO A 137 -4.10 5.67 7.53
N VAL A 138 -3.92 6.05 6.28
CA VAL A 138 -4.63 7.15 5.65
C VAL A 138 -6.10 6.78 5.54
N SER A 139 -6.96 7.69 6.02
CA SER A 139 -8.41 7.53 5.93
C SER A 139 -8.87 7.56 4.48
N ILE A 140 -9.69 6.59 4.07
CA ILE A 140 -10.28 6.54 2.73
C ILE A 140 -11.77 6.87 2.87
N LEU A 141 -12.17 8.05 2.41
CA LEU A 141 -13.55 8.55 2.43
C LEU A 141 -14.23 8.17 1.11
N ALA A 142 -15.42 7.58 1.18
CA ALA A 142 -16.26 7.31 0.01
C ALA A 142 -17.35 8.39 -0.07
N ILE A 143 -17.27 9.28 -1.06
CA ILE A 143 -18.22 10.40 -1.22
C ILE A 143 -19.06 10.18 -2.49
N PRO A 144 -20.39 10.05 -2.38
CA PRO A 144 -21.27 9.94 -3.53
C PRO A 144 -21.26 11.22 -4.38
N THR A 145 -21.04 11.08 -5.69
CA THR A 145 -21.06 12.24 -6.61
C THR A 145 -22.41 12.96 -6.65
N LYS A 146 -23.51 12.25 -6.36
CA LYS A 146 -24.87 12.81 -6.25
C LYS A 146 -24.96 13.93 -5.20
N ASN A 147 -24.26 13.79 -4.08
CA ASN A 147 -24.32 14.74 -2.97
C ASN A 147 -23.56 16.05 -3.27
N LEU A 148 -22.75 16.07 -4.33
CA LEU A 148 -21.87 17.18 -4.66
C LEU A 148 -22.45 18.14 -5.68
N HIS A 149 -23.60 17.83 -6.29
CA HIS A 149 -24.31 18.67 -7.26
C HIS A 149 -23.40 19.38 -8.29
N ASP A 150 -22.41 18.66 -8.82
CA ASP A 150 -21.39 19.17 -9.74
C ASP A 150 -20.55 20.37 -9.22
N SER A 151 -20.36 20.52 -7.91
CA SER A 151 -19.69 21.66 -7.27
C SER A 151 -18.45 21.24 -6.48
N THR A 152 -17.30 21.83 -6.81
CA THR A 152 -16.08 21.64 -6.00
C THR A 152 -16.18 22.28 -4.62
N SER A 153 -17.01 23.31 -4.44
CA SER A 153 -17.22 23.91 -3.11
C SER A 153 -17.93 22.95 -2.15
N GLN A 154 -18.94 22.23 -2.65
CA GLN A 154 -19.60 21.18 -1.85
C GLN A 154 -18.66 20.02 -1.55
N LEU A 155 -17.76 19.68 -2.48
CA LEU A 155 -16.72 18.68 -2.24
C LEU A 155 -15.80 19.11 -1.08
N HIS A 156 -15.29 20.35 -1.11
CA HIS A 156 -14.49 20.91 -0.01
C HIS A 156 -15.25 20.85 1.33
N GLN A 157 -16.52 21.26 1.34
CA GLN A 157 -17.37 21.22 2.54
C GLN A 157 -17.56 19.80 3.09
N THR A 158 -17.91 18.86 2.22
CA THR A 158 -18.16 17.46 2.61
C THR A 158 -16.90 16.83 3.18
N VAL A 159 -15.75 17.05 2.53
CA VAL A 159 -14.45 16.52 3.00
C VAL A 159 -14.04 17.16 4.33
N ALA A 160 -14.20 18.48 4.47
CA ALA A 160 -13.92 19.19 5.72
C ALA A 160 -14.77 18.62 6.87
N HIS A 161 -16.07 18.39 6.62
CA HIS A 161 -17.00 17.83 7.59
C HIS A 161 -16.62 16.41 8.02
N GLU A 162 -16.36 15.51 7.06
CA GLU A 162 -15.93 14.12 7.33
C GLU A 162 -14.61 14.06 8.10
N MET A 163 -13.68 14.96 7.81
CA MET A 163 -12.41 15.07 8.53
C MET A 163 -12.51 15.82 9.87
N ARG A 164 -13.66 16.44 10.18
CA ARG A 164 -13.89 17.31 11.35
C ARG A 164 -12.93 18.50 11.41
N LEU A 165 -12.61 19.07 10.25
CA LEU A 165 -11.72 20.21 10.08
C LEU A 165 -12.42 21.37 9.38
N THR A 166 -11.79 22.54 9.35
CA THR A 166 -12.31 23.68 8.57
C THR A 166 -11.87 23.60 7.11
N GLU A 167 -12.64 24.21 6.21
CA GLU A 167 -12.29 24.23 4.78
C GLU A 167 -10.98 24.99 4.46
N GLN A 168 -10.46 25.79 5.40
CA GLN A 168 -9.19 26.50 5.25
C GLN A 168 -7.99 25.62 5.56
N GLN A 169 -8.21 24.57 6.35
CA GLN A 169 -7.17 23.63 6.76
C GLN A 169 -6.95 22.52 5.74
N ILE A 170 -7.80 22.39 4.71
CA ILE A 170 -7.72 21.29 3.74
C ILE A 170 -7.32 21.78 2.35
N MET A 171 -6.56 20.94 1.66
CA MET A 171 -6.18 21.11 0.27
C MET A 171 -6.50 19.83 -0.48
N LEU A 172 -7.26 19.94 -1.57
CA LEU A 172 -7.64 18.80 -2.40
C LEU A 172 -6.82 18.81 -3.69
N PHE A 173 -6.36 17.63 -4.09
CA PHE A 173 -5.55 17.41 -5.28
C PHE A 173 -6.10 16.27 -6.11
N SER A 174 -6.21 16.49 -7.42
CA SER A 174 -6.50 15.44 -8.39
C SER A 174 -5.24 15.05 -9.15
N GLN A 175 -5.13 13.78 -9.52
CA GLN A 175 -4.03 13.28 -10.33
C GLN A 175 -4.51 13.07 -11.77
N ARG A 176 -3.91 13.80 -12.71
CA ARG A 176 -4.26 13.78 -14.14
C ARG A 176 -3.00 13.68 -14.99
N ARG A 177 -2.89 12.65 -15.83
CA ARG A 177 -1.78 12.48 -16.80
C ARG A 177 -0.40 12.77 -16.21
N ASN A 178 -0.10 12.20 -15.04
CA ASN A 178 1.13 12.40 -14.26
C ASN A 178 1.37 13.80 -13.68
N LYS A 179 0.38 14.69 -13.71
CA LYS A 179 0.40 15.98 -12.99
C LYS A 179 -0.59 15.96 -11.82
N THR A 180 -0.17 16.60 -10.74
CA THR A 180 -1.02 16.84 -9.57
C THR A 180 -1.60 18.25 -9.69
N GLU A 181 -2.92 18.35 -9.83
CA GLU A 181 -3.64 19.61 -9.96
C GLU A 181 -4.44 19.89 -8.68
N ARG A 182 -4.26 21.08 -8.10
CA ARG A 182 -5.04 21.53 -6.95
C ARG A 182 -6.49 21.80 -7.39
N ILE A 183 -7.45 21.28 -6.63
CA ILE A 183 -8.88 21.49 -6.87
C ILE A 183 -9.30 22.76 -6.15
N GLU A 184 -9.46 23.84 -6.90
CA GLU A 184 -9.97 25.12 -6.37
C GLU A 184 -11.50 25.09 -6.18
N LYS A 185 -11.99 25.93 -5.27
CA LYS A 185 -13.42 26.12 -5.01
C LYS A 185 -14.12 26.81 -6.18
N LYS A 186 -15.45 26.74 -6.21
CA LYS A 186 -16.32 27.38 -7.22
C LYS A 186 -16.09 26.91 -8.66
N GLN A 187 -15.70 25.65 -8.83
CA GLN A 187 -15.54 25.02 -10.14
C GLN A 187 -16.53 23.86 -10.31
N SER A 188 -16.81 23.48 -11.55
CA SER A 188 -17.61 22.30 -11.86
C SER A 188 -16.75 21.03 -11.81
N LEU A 189 -17.29 19.96 -11.21
CA LEU A 189 -16.62 18.64 -11.18
C LEU A 189 -16.47 18.08 -12.59
N ARG A 190 -17.49 18.21 -13.44
CA ARG A 190 -17.46 17.81 -14.86
C ARG A 190 -16.36 18.53 -15.64
N ARG A 191 -16.15 19.84 -15.39
CA ARG A 191 -15.05 20.60 -16.01
C ARG A 191 -13.69 20.02 -15.63
N LEU A 192 -13.57 19.58 -14.38
CA LEU A 192 -12.39 18.87 -13.87
C LEU A 192 -12.41 17.36 -14.17
N GLN A 193 -13.35 16.87 -14.99
CA GLN A 193 -13.56 15.44 -15.30
C GLN A 193 -13.51 14.56 -14.03
N LEU A 194 -13.99 15.10 -12.91
CA LEU A 194 -14.11 14.40 -11.65
C LEU A 194 -15.50 13.76 -11.63
N GLY A 195 -15.51 12.43 -11.65
CA GLY A 195 -16.73 11.63 -11.70
C GLY A 195 -16.62 10.40 -10.82
N ALA A 196 -17.54 9.45 -11.01
CA ALA A 196 -17.48 8.18 -10.32
C ALA A 196 -16.14 7.48 -10.60
N GLY A 197 -15.49 6.97 -9.56
CA GLY A 197 -14.18 6.33 -9.61
C GLY A 197 -12.98 7.28 -9.53
N SER A 198 -13.18 8.60 -9.59
CA SER A 198 -12.09 9.55 -9.38
C SER A 198 -11.52 9.46 -7.96
N ILE A 199 -10.19 9.54 -7.87
CA ILE A 199 -9.43 9.52 -6.61
C ILE A 199 -8.85 10.92 -6.39
N ILE A 200 -9.07 11.44 -5.20
CA ILE A 200 -8.64 12.78 -4.79
C ILE A 200 -7.80 12.63 -3.53
N THR A 201 -6.61 13.22 -3.53
CA THR A 201 -5.75 13.30 -2.35
C THR A 201 -6.08 14.55 -1.57
N VAL A 202 -6.31 14.41 -0.28
CA VAL A 202 -6.57 15.51 0.64
C VAL A 202 -5.37 15.64 1.57
N VAL A 203 -4.80 16.83 1.64
CA VAL A 203 -3.79 17.19 2.63
C VAL A 203 -4.44 18.18 3.58
N ALA A 204 -4.45 17.85 4.86
CA ALA A 204 -5.01 18.68 5.90
C ALA A 204 -3.93 19.12 6.88
N GLN A 205 -3.95 20.39 7.26
CA GLN A 205 -3.01 20.98 8.20
C GLN A 205 -3.76 21.34 9.49
N ASP A 206 -3.37 20.70 10.59
CA ASP A 206 -3.89 20.97 11.93
C ASP A 206 -2.72 21.44 12.82
N GLY A 207 -2.55 22.75 12.93
CA GLY A 207 -1.38 23.35 13.58
C GLY A 207 -0.08 23.04 12.85
N SER A 208 0.85 22.34 13.53
CA SER A 208 2.13 21.87 12.98
C SER A 208 2.02 20.54 12.23
N ASP A 209 0.91 19.82 12.41
CA ASP A 209 0.78 18.45 11.93
C ASP A 209 0.07 18.41 10.59
N TYR A 210 0.60 17.58 9.69
CA TYR A 210 -0.01 17.30 8.39
C TYR A 210 -0.62 15.92 8.40
N THR A 211 -1.90 15.86 8.07
CA THR A 211 -2.64 14.61 7.88
C THR A 211 -3.06 14.47 6.42
N GLU A 212 -3.16 13.23 5.96
CA GLU A 212 -3.60 12.91 4.60
C GLU A 212 -4.87 12.06 4.67
N ALA A 213 -5.78 12.29 3.73
CA ALA A 213 -6.91 11.43 3.44
C ALA A 213 -7.02 11.20 1.94
N ILE A 214 -7.61 10.06 1.55
CA ILE A 214 -7.99 9.78 0.16
C ILE A 214 -9.50 9.85 0.05
N VAL A 215 -10.01 10.59 -0.92
CA VAL A 215 -11.42 10.64 -1.26
C VAL A 215 -11.63 9.86 -2.54
N ARG A 216 -12.46 8.82 -2.47
CA ARG A 216 -12.95 8.09 -3.64
C ARG A 216 -14.36 8.58 -3.94
N LEU A 217 -14.55 9.18 -5.11
CA LEU A 217 -15.86 9.54 -5.58
C LEU A 217 -16.61 8.27 -6.00
N SER A 218 -17.69 7.93 -5.31
CA SER A 218 -18.49 6.77 -5.66
C SER A 218 -19.56 7.16 -6.69
N GLY A 219 -19.72 6.28 -7.69
CA GLY A 219 -20.91 6.30 -8.52
C GLY A 219 -22.14 5.98 -7.67
N SER A 220 -23.28 6.43 -8.14
CA SER A 220 -24.55 6.11 -7.53
C SER A 220 -25.15 4.82 -8.03
#